data_AF-A0A0G1T8I8-F1
#
_entry.id   AF-A0A0G1T8I8-F1
#
_cell.length_a   1.000
_cell.length_b   1.000
_cell.length_c   1.000
_cell.angle_alpha   90.00
_cell.angle_beta   90.00
_cell.angle_gamma   90.00
#
_symmetry.space_group_name_H-M   'P 1'
#
loop_
_entity.id
_entity.type
_entity.pdbx_description
1 polymer ?
#
loop_
_entity_poly.entity_id
_entity_poly.type
_entity_poly.pdbx_seq_one_letter_code
_entity_poly.pdbx_strand_id
1 'polypeptide(L)'
;MSNIAEGFESGTRQEFLNYLYIAKGSAGEVRAQLYAAFDIGYLNIETFKYLNGLATECSRLVASFIKSLKTSELSGLQHKKEKSKKELEREELDQHIKRILEDSKKQPPQTS
;
A
#
# COMPACT_ATOMS: atom_id res chain seq x y z
N MET A 1 4.01 -14.22 6.68
CA MET A 1 4.54 -12.96 7.26
C MET A 1 5.61 -12.36 6.35
N SER A 2 6.64 -13.13 5.96
CA SER A 2 7.73 -12.67 5.09
C SER A 2 7.25 -11.99 3.80
N ASN A 3 6.35 -12.61 3.04
CA ASN A 3 5.80 -12.01 1.81
C ASN A 3 5.16 -10.63 2.03
N ILE A 4 4.47 -10.41 3.17
CA ILE A 4 3.82 -9.12 3.45
C ILE A 4 4.89 -8.05 3.71
N ALA A 5 5.92 -8.38 4.51
CA ALA A 5 7.01 -7.47 4.81
C ALA A 5 7.84 -7.15 3.55
N GLU A 6 8.20 -8.17 2.78
CA GLU A 6 8.95 -8.01 1.53
C GLU A 6 8.18 -7.17 0.51
N GLY A 7 6.88 -7.41 0.37
CA GLY A 7 6.02 -6.60 -0.47
C GLY A 7 5.86 -5.16 0.02
N PHE A 8 5.85 -4.93 1.33
CA PHE A 8 5.77 -3.57 1.87
C PHE A 8 7.02 -2.75 1.52
N GLU A 9 8.20 -3.38 1.60
CA GLU A 9 9.48 -2.76 1.24
C GLU A 9 9.70 -2.61 -0.28
N SER A 10 8.90 -3.27 -1.12
CA SER A 10 9.07 -3.28 -2.59
C SER A 10 8.86 -1.91 -3.29
N GLY A 11 8.31 -0.91 -2.60
CA GLY A 11 8.30 0.48 -3.06
C GLY A 11 7.16 0.85 -4.02
N THR A 12 6.60 -0.10 -4.79
CA THR A 12 5.39 0.13 -5.60
C THR A 12 4.15 -0.59 -5.07
N ARG A 13 2.97 0.01 -5.30
CA ARG A 13 1.69 -0.65 -4.97
C ARG A 13 1.50 -1.96 -5.73
N GLN A 14 1.94 -2.02 -6.99
CA GLN A 14 1.71 -3.20 -7.83
C GLN A 14 2.53 -4.40 -7.36
N GLU A 15 3.79 -4.19 -6.98
CA GLU A 15 4.61 -5.24 -6.41
C GLU A 15 4.10 -5.66 -5.03
N PHE A 16 3.70 -4.70 -4.18
CA PHE A 16 3.10 -5.04 -2.90
C PHE A 16 1.86 -5.92 -3.07
N LEU A 17 0.98 -5.60 -4.03
CA LEU A 17 -0.17 -6.43 -4.37
C LEU A 17 0.22 -7.85 -4.79
N ASN A 18 1.27 -8.01 -5.61
CA ASN A 18 1.75 -9.33 -6.02
C ASN A 18 2.19 -10.15 -4.81
N TYR A 19 2.99 -9.57 -3.92
CA TYR A 19 3.43 -10.21 -2.68
C TYR A 19 2.26 -10.58 -1.74
N LEU A 20 1.22 -9.73 -1.65
CA LEU A 20 0.01 -10.06 -0.89
C LEU A 20 -0.75 -11.25 -1.49
N TYR A 21 -0.77 -11.39 -2.82
CA TYR A 21 -1.35 -12.59 -3.45
C TYR A 21 -0.57 -13.84 -3.12
N ILE A 22 0.77 -13.78 -3.10
CA ILE A 22 1.61 -14.90 -2.65
C ILE A 22 1.31 -15.23 -1.19
N ALA A 23 1.24 -14.23 -0.30
CA ALA A 23 0.87 -14.42 1.11
C ALA A 23 -0.49 -15.12 1.29
N LYS A 24 -1.48 -14.73 0.49
CA LYS A 24 -2.80 -15.39 0.46
C LYS A 24 -2.71 -16.82 -0.06
N GLY A 25 -1.88 -17.08 -1.07
CA GLY A 25 -1.59 -18.42 -1.61
C GLY A 25 -1.00 -19.33 -0.54
N SER A 26 0.01 -18.88 0.20
CA SER A 26 0.62 -19.64 1.30
C SER A 26 -0.39 -20.02 2.39
N ALA A 27 -1.37 -19.16 2.70
CA ALA A 27 -2.45 -19.53 3.62
C ALA A 27 -3.34 -20.66 3.05
N GLY A 28 -3.55 -20.71 1.73
CA GLY A 28 -4.23 -21.82 1.06
C GLY A 28 -3.44 -23.13 1.10
N GLU A 29 -2.12 -23.07 0.91
CA GLU A 29 -1.22 -24.22 1.02
C GLU A 29 -1.25 -24.82 2.43
N VAL A 30 -1.16 -23.98 3.47
CA VAL A 30 -1.28 -24.44 4.87
C VAL A 30 -2.60 -25.15 5.09
N ARG A 31 -3.72 -24.64 4.56
CA ARG A 31 -5.02 -25.30 4.67
C ARG A 31 -5.01 -26.69 4.03
N ALA A 32 -4.46 -26.82 2.82
CA ALA A 32 -4.33 -28.12 2.16
C ALA A 32 -3.49 -29.11 2.98
N GLN A 33 -2.37 -28.64 3.56
CA GLN A 33 -1.54 -29.45 4.45
C GLN A 33 -2.26 -29.85 5.74
N LEU A 34 -3.09 -28.97 6.32
CA LEU A 34 -3.89 -29.29 7.50
C LEU A 34 -4.93 -30.38 7.21
N TYR A 35 -5.55 -30.36 6.03
CA TYR A 35 -6.44 -31.46 5.60
C TYR A 35 -5.66 -32.77 5.51
N ALA A 36 -4.53 -32.78 4.80
CA ALA A 36 -3.70 -33.98 4.68
C ALA A 36 -3.24 -34.51 6.05
N ALA A 37 -2.84 -33.64 6.96
CA ALA A 37 -2.42 -34.00 8.32
C ALA A 37 -3.58 -34.55 9.17
N PHE A 38 -4.79 -34.03 8.99
CA PHE A 38 -5.99 -34.57 9.64
C PHE A 38 -6.34 -35.97 9.08
N ASP A 39 -6.31 -36.14 7.76
CA ASP A 39 -6.67 -37.39 7.09
C ASP A 39 -5.76 -38.56 7.51
N ILE A 40 -4.46 -38.31 7.73
CA ILE A 40 -3.50 -39.32 8.22
C ILE A 40 -3.47 -39.44 9.75
N GLY A 41 -4.35 -38.74 10.47
CA GLY A 41 -4.51 -38.86 11.91
C GLY A 41 -3.47 -38.13 12.76
N TYR A 42 -2.70 -37.20 12.18
CA TYR A 42 -1.76 -36.35 12.97
C TYR A 42 -2.47 -35.24 13.74
N LEU A 43 -3.68 -34.86 13.32
CA LEU A 43 -4.51 -33.86 14.00
C LEU A 43 -5.84 -34.49 14.44
N ASN A 44 -6.28 -34.17 15.65
CA ASN A 44 -7.68 -34.40 16.02
C ASN A 44 -8.58 -33.32 15.40
N ILE A 45 -9.91 -33.56 15.43
CA ILE A 45 -10.88 -32.67 14.80
C ILE A 45 -10.92 -31.26 15.40
N GLU A 46 -10.65 -31.11 16.69
CA GLU A 46 -10.68 -29.83 17.38
C GLU A 46 -9.48 -28.97 16.96
N THR A 47 -8.27 -29.56 17.00
CA THR A 47 -7.04 -28.90 16.54
C THR A 47 -7.10 -28.57 15.05
N PHE A 48 -7.59 -29.49 14.22
CA PHE A 48 -7.78 -29.23 12.79
C PHE A 48 -8.69 -28.04 12.54
N LYS A 49 -9.89 -28.01 13.17
CA LYS A 49 -10.85 -26.92 13.01
C LYS A 49 -10.28 -25.59 13.46
N TYR A 50 -9.57 -25.57 14.58
CA TYR A 50 -8.93 -24.37 15.11
C TYR A 50 -7.87 -23.82 14.13
N LEU A 51 -6.91 -24.65 13.72
CA LEU A 51 -5.82 -24.24 12.82
C LEU A 51 -6.33 -23.84 11.43
N ASN A 52 -7.26 -24.61 10.86
CA ASN A 52 -7.85 -24.28 9.56
C ASN A 52 -8.70 -23.00 9.64
N GLY A 53 -9.36 -22.76 10.78
CA GLY A 53 -10.04 -21.51 11.08
C GLY A 53 -9.10 -20.30 11.05
N LEU A 54 -7.97 -20.39 11.77
CA LEU A 54 -6.94 -19.35 11.76
C LEU A 54 -6.37 -19.09 10.35
N ALA A 55 -6.02 -20.15 9.61
CA ALA A 55 -5.50 -20.01 8.25
C ALA A 55 -6.53 -19.35 7.31
N THR A 56 -7.81 -19.70 7.46
CA THR A 56 -8.92 -19.10 6.70
C THR A 56 -9.10 -17.62 7.05
N GLU A 57 -9.04 -17.27 8.34
CA GLU A 57 -9.12 -15.88 8.80
C GLU A 57 -7.97 -15.04 8.25
N CYS A 58 -6.73 -15.54 8.34
CA CYS A 58 -5.55 -14.90 7.74
C CYS A 58 -5.76 -14.64 6.24
N SER A 59 -6.20 -15.64 5.48
CA SER A 59 -6.51 -15.48 4.04
C SER A 59 -7.57 -14.40 3.79
N ARG A 60 -8.61 -14.33 4.64
CA ARG A 60 -9.68 -13.32 4.53
C ARG A 60 -9.19 -11.91 4.81
N LEU A 61 -8.37 -11.74 5.85
CA LEU A 61 -7.76 -10.45 6.18
C LEU A 61 -6.85 -9.95 5.05
N VAL A 62 -5.99 -10.82 4.50
CA VAL A 62 -5.15 -10.48 3.35
C VAL A 62 -6.01 -10.13 2.13
N ALA A 63 -7.06 -10.89 1.84
CA ALA A 63 -7.97 -10.59 0.73
C ALA A 63 -8.67 -9.23 0.88
N SER A 64 -9.14 -8.90 2.08
CA SER A 64 -9.74 -7.60 2.40
C SER A 64 -8.73 -6.47 2.22
N PHE A 65 -7.49 -6.69 2.64
CA PHE A 65 -6.42 -5.71 2.50
C PHE A 65 -6.05 -5.47 1.04
N ILE A 66 -5.91 -6.53 0.23
CA ILE A 66 -5.74 -6.44 -1.23
C ILE A 66 -6.86 -5.61 -1.86
N LYS A 67 -8.12 -5.86 -1.49
CA LYS A 67 -9.27 -5.12 -2.03
C LYS A 67 -9.15 -3.62 -1.73
N SER A 68 -8.81 -3.27 -0.48
CA SER A 68 -8.60 -1.89 -0.05
C SER A 68 -7.45 -1.21 -0.80
N LEU A 69 -6.32 -1.91 -0.95
CA LEU A 69 -5.14 -1.40 -1.66
C LEU A 69 -5.42 -1.14 -3.14
N LYS A 70 -6.18 -1.99 -3.82
CA LYS A 70 -6.54 -1.79 -5.23
C LYS A 70 -7.33 -0.52 -5.49
N THR A 71 -8.11 -0.06 -4.52
CA THR A 71 -8.89 1.18 -4.60
C THR A 71 -8.17 2.40 -4.04
N SER A 72 -6.91 2.25 -3.59
CA SER A 72 -6.15 3.35 -3.01
C SER A 72 -5.50 4.22 -4.09
N GLU A 73 -5.60 5.54 -3.93
CA GLU A 73 -4.92 6.54 -4.78
C GLU A 73 -3.38 6.54 -4.59
N LEU A 74 -2.87 5.92 -3.53
CA LEU A 74 -1.43 5.86 -3.24
C LEU A 74 -0.72 4.88 -4.17
N SER A 75 0.19 5.38 -5.02
CA SER A 75 0.97 4.57 -5.97
C SER A 75 2.17 3.83 -5.37
N GLY A 76 2.50 4.09 -4.10
CA GLY A 76 3.71 3.60 -3.42
C GLY A 76 4.77 4.67 -3.25
N LEU A 77 5.72 4.45 -2.35
CA LEU A 77 6.76 5.42 -1.94
C LEU A 77 7.82 5.65 -3.04
N GLN A 78 7.99 4.70 -3.96
CA GLN A 78 8.97 4.80 -5.04
C GLN A 78 8.56 5.82 -6.12
N HIS A 79 7.26 6.13 -6.22
CA HIS A 79 6.73 7.14 -7.15
C HIS A 79 6.52 8.50 -6.48
N LYS A 80 7.41 8.91 -5.57
CA LYS A 80 7.54 10.35 -5.30
C LYS A 80 8.04 10.98 -6.60
N LYS A 81 7.12 11.36 -7.49
CA LYS A 81 7.46 12.04 -8.75
C LYS A 81 8.34 13.23 -8.38
N GLU A 82 9.60 13.19 -8.76
CA GLU A 82 10.36 14.41 -8.89
C GLU A 82 9.58 15.30 -9.85
N LYS A 83 9.30 16.54 -9.45
CA LYS A 83 8.61 17.49 -10.32
C LYS A 83 9.40 17.57 -11.62
N SER A 84 8.72 17.45 -12.75
CA SER A 84 9.37 17.64 -14.04
C SER A 84 9.95 19.04 -14.12
N LYS A 85 10.98 19.25 -14.94
CA LYS A 85 11.59 20.57 -15.13
C LYS A 85 10.56 21.66 -15.44
N LYS A 86 9.53 21.34 -16.25
CA LYS A 86 8.41 22.24 -16.54
C LYS A 86 7.54 22.56 -15.32
N GLU A 87 7.30 21.58 -14.45
CA GLU A 87 6.52 21.79 -13.22
C GLU A 87 7.30 22.62 -12.19
N LEU A 88 8.62 22.43 -12.09
CA LEU A 88 9.51 23.26 -11.28
C LEU A 88 9.53 24.70 -11.79
N GLU A 89 9.76 24.90 -13.10
CA GLU A 89 9.78 26.23 -13.73
C GLU A 89 8.45 26.96 -13.55
N ARG A 90 7.31 26.25 -13.68
CA ARG A 90 5.98 26.83 -13.49
C ARG A 90 5.73 27.25 -12.05
N GLU A 91 6.18 26.44 -11.10
CA GLU A 91 6.01 26.74 -9.68
C GLU A 91 6.93 27.88 -9.20
N GLU A 92 8.16 27.95 -9.72
CA GLU A 92 9.06 29.09 -9.52
C GLU A 92 8.45 30.39 -10.07
N LEU A 93 7.85 30.33 -11.27
CA LEU A 93 7.15 31.46 -11.87
C LEU A 93 5.93 31.89 -11.03
N ASP A 94 5.12 30.94 -10.57
CA ASP A 94 3.95 31.21 -9.73
C ASP A 94 4.36 31.85 -8.39
N GLN A 95 5.46 31.40 -7.79
CA GLN A 95 6.03 32.02 -6.58
C GLN A 95 6.55 33.43 -6.84
N HIS A 96 7.21 33.66 -7.98
CA HIS A 96 7.71 34.97 -8.35
C HIS A 96 6.57 35.97 -8.55
N ILE A 97 5.52 35.58 -9.26
CA ILE A 97 4.31 36.39 -9.47
C ILE A 97 3.65 36.74 -8.13
N LYS A 98 3.53 35.78 -7.21
CA LYS A 98 2.99 36.04 -5.87
C LYS A 98 3.78 37.09 -5.11
N ARG A 99 5.12 37.05 -5.14
CA ARG A 99 5.96 38.06 -4.48
C ARG A 99 5.74 39.45 -5.07
N ILE A 100 5.71 39.57 -6.40
CA ILE A 100 5.43 40.85 -7.07
C ILE A 100 4.07 41.41 -6.65
N LEU A 101 3.04 40.57 -6.60
CA LEU A 101 1.70 40.98 -6.18
C LEU A 101 1.65 41.38 -4.70
N GLU A 102 2.40 40.72 -3.83
CA GLU A 102 2.52 41.09 -2.41
C GLU A 102 3.26 42.42 -2.21
N ASP A 103 4.32 42.65 -2.97
CA ASP A 103 5.11 43.88 -2.91
C ASP A 103 4.34 45.08 -3.48
N SER A 104 3.56 44.87 -4.55
CA SER A 104 2.70 45.91 -5.12
C SER A 104 1.56 46.34 -4.18
N LYS A 105 1.12 45.46 -3.28
CA LYS A 105 0.12 45.76 -2.24
C LYS A 105 0.71 46.49 -1.02
N LYS A 106 2.04 46.56 -0.89
CA LYS A 106 2.73 47.19 0.25
C LYS A 106 3.16 48.63 -0.02
N GLN A 107 3.04 49.16 -1.24
CA GLN A 107 3.30 50.58 -1.50
C GLN A 107 2.10 51.43 -1.04
N PRO A 108 2.26 52.31 -0.02
CA PRO A 108 1.20 53.23 0.34
C PRO A 108 0.97 54.22 -0.81
N PRO A 109 -0.27 54.71 -1.02
CA PRO A 109 -0.54 55.71 -2.03
C PRO A 109 0.30 56.96 -1.74
N GLN A 110 1.14 57.37 -2.70
CA GLN A 110 1.83 58.64 -2.63
C GLN A 110 0.79 59.74 -2.79
N THR A 111 0.32 60.30 -1.68
CA THR A 111 -0.52 61.49 -1.66
C THR A 111 0.35 62.69 -2.02
N SER A 112 0.10 63.27 -3.19
CA SER A 112 0.55 64.62 -3.55
C SER A 112 -0.31 65.67 -2.85
#